data_AF-A0A1H8AQA9-F1
#
_entry.id   AF-A0A1H8AQA9-F1
#
_cell.length_a   1.000
_cell.length_b   1.000
_cell.length_c   1.000
_cell.angle_alpha   90.00
_cell.angle_beta   90.00
_cell.angle_gamma   90.00
#
_symmetry.space_group_name_H-M   'P 1'
#
loop_
_entity.id
_entity.type
_entity.pdbx_description
1 polymer ?
#
loop_
_entity_poly.entity_id
_entity_poly.type
_entity_poly.pdbx_seq_one_letter_code
_entity_poly.pdbx_strand_id
1 'polypeptide(L)'
;MSPSKLPAPPVLLTKAEGLDYASKMMLEMASMIRLCATISDALPKTMELGSLPDEARGHLTRIRASLVDPKLQIAAATAAGEHIRELAMEERLIAARVAAANA
;
A
#
# COMPACT_ATOMS: atom_id res chain seq x y z
N MET A 1 -20.37 10.43 -41.18
CA MET A 1 -20.21 11.13 -39.89
C MET A 1 -19.68 10.12 -38.89
N SER A 2 -18.42 10.24 -38.47
CA SER A 2 -17.84 9.33 -37.47
C SER A 2 -18.43 9.65 -36.09
N PRO A 3 -18.85 8.64 -35.30
CA PRO A 3 -19.33 8.89 -33.95
C PRO A 3 -18.19 9.49 -33.13
N SER A 4 -18.43 10.68 -32.57
CA SER A 4 -17.47 11.38 -31.75
C SER A 4 -17.07 10.49 -30.58
N LYS A 5 -15.77 10.27 -30.40
CA LYS A 5 -15.19 9.71 -29.17
C LYS A 5 -15.47 10.68 -28.03
N LEU A 6 -16.65 10.59 -27.43
CA LEU A 6 -16.92 11.28 -26.17
C LEU A 6 -15.90 10.72 -25.15
N PRO A 7 -15.15 11.59 -24.46
CA PRO A 7 -14.28 11.13 -23.38
C PRO A 7 -15.14 10.39 -22.35
N ALA A 8 -14.63 9.27 -21.84
CA ALA A 8 -15.31 8.51 -20.81
C ALA A 8 -15.67 9.47 -19.65
N PRO A 9 -16.91 9.41 -19.12
CA PRO A 9 -17.29 10.30 -18.03
C PRO A 9 -16.33 10.09 -16.85
N PRO A 10 -15.96 11.17 -16.13
CA PRO A 10 -15.07 11.05 -14.99
C PRO A 10 -15.70 10.11 -13.95
N VAL A 11 -14.91 9.18 -13.44
CA VAL A 11 -15.32 8.33 -12.32
C VAL A 11 -15.41 9.22 -11.09
N LEU A 12 -16.64 9.54 -10.68
CA LEU A 12 -16.90 10.26 -9.44
C LEU A 12 -16.90 9.26 -8.29
N LEU A 13 -15.84 9.26 -7.50
CA LEU A 13 -15.80 8.54 -6.23
C LEU A 13 -16.32 9.45 -5.12
N THR A 14 -17.17 8.91 -4.26
CA THR A 14 -17.47 9.55 -2.98
C THR A 14 -16.20 9.62 -2.13
N LYS A 15 -16.13 10.57 -1.20
CA LYS A 15 -15.01 10.67 -0.26
C LYS A 15 -14.78 9.37 0.50
N ALA A 16 -15.85 8.67 0.88
CA ALA A 16 -15.77 7.36 1.53
C ALA A 16 -15.15 6.28 0.64
N GLU A 17 -15.50 6.23 -0.66
CA GLU A 17 -14.91 5.27 -1.60
C GLU A 17 -13.43 5.56 -1.86
N GLY A 18 -13.05 6.85 -1.94
CA GLY A 18 -11.65 7.25 -2.05
C GLY A 18 -10.82 6.83 -0.83
N LEU A 19 -11.36 7.03 0.37
CA LEU A 19 -10.71 6.59 1.62
C LEU A 19 -10.60 5.07 1.68
N ASP A 20 -11.66 4.33 1.34
CA ASP A 20 -11.63 2.87 1.27
C ASP A 20 -10.55 2.34 0.31
N TYR A 21 -10.43 2.97 -0.87
CA TYR A 21 -9.40 2.62 -1.82
C TYR A 21 -8.00 2.87 -1.27
N ALA A 22 -7.78 4.05 -0.66
CA ALA A 22 -6.50 4.39 -0.04
C ALA A 22 -6.13 3.43 1.10
N SER A 23 -7.11 3.04 1.94
CA SER A 23 -6.93 2.04 2.99
C SER A 23 -6.44 0.70 2.41
N LYS A 24 -7.10 0.20 1.36
CA LYS A 24 -6.70 -1.04 0.68
C LYS A 24 -5.28 -0.97 0.13
N MET A 25 -4.91 0.14 -0.49
CA MET A 25 -3.54 0.34 -1.00
C MET A 25 -2.49 0.26 0.11
N MET A 26 -2.76 0.86 1.28
CA MET A 26 -1.83 0.80 2.42
C MET A 26 -1.67 -0.63 2.95
N LEU A 27 -2.77 -1.37 3.06
CA LEU A 27 -2.75 -2.77 3.51
C LEU A 27 -2.06 -3.70 2.49
N GLU A 28 -2.26 -3.45 1.20
CA GLU A 28 -1.57 -4.15 0.11
C GLU A 28 -0.06 -3.85 0.13
N MET A 29 0.32 -2.59 0.32
CA MET A 29 1.71 -2.19 0.51
C MET A 29 2.36 -2.93 1.69
N ALA A 30 1.68 -3.01 2.84
CA ALA A 30 2.15 -3.77 4.00
C ALA A 30 2.36 -5.27 3.65
N SER A 31 1.45 -5.85 2.87
CA SER A 31 1.51 -7.24 2.44
C SER A 31 2.68 -7.49 1.46
N MET A 32 2.90 -6.58 0.52
CA MET A 32 4.02 -6.63 -0.42
C MET A 32 5.36 -6.49 0.29
N ILE A 33 5.48 -5.57 1.25
CA ILE A 33 6.71 -5.42 2.05
C ILE A 33 6.99 -6.71 2.83
N ARG A 34 5.96 -7.32 3.43
CA ARG A 34 6.09 -8.60 4.14
C ARG A 34 6.57 -9.73 3.22
N LEU A 35 6.03 -9.82 2.01
CA LEU A 35 6.47 -10.79 1.02
C LEU A 35 7.94 -10.56 0.63
N CYS A 36 8.30 -9.32 0.28
CA CYS A 36 9.67 -8.95 -0.06
C CYS A 36 10.66 -9.23 1.07
N ALA A 37 10.29 -8.90 2.32
CA ALA A 37 11.11 -9.19 3.49
C ALA A 37 11.32 -10.71 3.69
N THR A 38 10.24 -11.49 3.54
CA THR A 38 10.30 -12.96 3.64
C THR A 38 11.21 -13.56 2.57
N ILE A 39 11.06 -13.10 1.32
CA ILE A 39 11.93 -13.51 0.20
C ILE A 39 13.37 -13.11 0.48
N SER A 40 13.61 -11.88 0.94
CA SER A 40 14.95 -11.37 1.22
C SER A 40 15.64 -12.07 2.40
N ASP A 41 14.89 -12.58 3.38
CA ASP A 41 15.44 -13.36 4.48
C ASP A 41 15.66 -14.84 4.09
N ALA A 42 14.91 -15.34 3.12
CA ALA A 42 15.07 -16.69 2.58
C ALA A 42 16.20 -16.79 1.52
N LEU A 43 16.41 -15.75 0.72
CA LEU A 43 17.43 -15.70 -0.35
C LEU A 43 18.85 -16.05 0.14
N PRO A 44 19.33 -15.54 1.28
CA PRO A 44 20.64 -15.89 1.85
C PRO A 44 20.79 -17.37 2.24
N LYS A 45 19.67 -18.09 2.43
CA LYS A 45 19.66 -19.51 2.78
C LYS A 45 19.61 -20.42 1.55
N THR A 46 19.09 -19.92 0.42
CA THR A 46 18.95 -20.68 -0.83
C THR A 46 20.02 -20.34 -1.86
N MET A 47 20.54 -19.11 -1.84
CA MET A 47 21.77 -18.75 -2.50
C MET A 47 22.90 -18.92 -1.49
N GLU A 48 23.78 -19.88 -1.70
CA GLU A 48 25.09 -19.84 -1.07
C GLU A 48 25.72 -18.47 -1.41
N LEU A 49 25.68 -17.54 -0.45
CA LEU A 49 26.29 -16.21 -0.55
C LEU A 49 27.80 -16.29 -0.87
N GLY A 50 28.40 -17.48 -0.90
CA GLY A 50 29.74 -17.76 -1.42
C GLY A 50 29.92 -17.56 -2.93
N SER A 51 28.86 -17.43 -3.72
CA SER A 51 28.95 -17.24 -5.19
C SER A 51 28.93 -15.78 -5.65
N LEU A 52 28.53 -14.84 -4.80
CA LEU A 52 28.55 -13.41 -5.12
C LEU A 52 29.95 -12.83 -4.87
N PRO A 53 30.53 -12.09 -5.84
CA PRO A 53 31.79 -11.36 -5.64
C PRO A 53 31.70 -10.46 -4.39
N ASP A 54 32.80 -10.36 -3.63
CA ASP A 54 32.83 -9.64 -2.35
C ASP A 54 32.38 -8.18 -2.45
N GLU A 55 32.67 -7.52 -3.58
CA GLU A 55 32.23 -6.17 -3.86
C GLU A 55 30.69 -6.06 -3.94
N ALA A 56 30.04 -6.97 -4.66
CA ALA A 56 28.58 -7.03 -4.76
C ALA A 56 27.93 -7.31 -3.40
N ARG A 57 28.53 -8.17 -2.58
CA ARG A 57 28.09 -8.43 -1.20
C ARG A 57 28.21 -7.19 -0.32
N GLY A 58 29.31 -6.45 -0.47
CA GLY A 58 29.54 -5.17 0.21
C GLY A 58 28.48 -4.13 -0.15
N HIS A 59 28.15 -3.98 -1.42
CA HIS A 59 27.09 -3.07 -1.88
C HIS A 59 25.71 -3.46 -1.35
N LEU A 60 25.33 -4.74 -1.44
CA LEU A 60 24.05 -5.22 -0.91
C LEU A 60 23.93 -5.00 0.61
N THR A 61 25.00 -5.20 1.35
CA THR A 61 25.03 -4.97 2.81
C THR A 61 24.83 -3.50 3.14
N ARG A 62 25.50 -2.58 2.42
CA ARG A 62 25.32 -1.14 2.60
C ARG A 62 23.91 -0.67 2.24
N ILE A 63 23.36 -1.18 1.14
CA ILE A 63 21.98 -0.89 0.75
C ILE A 63 21.02 -1.37 1.85
N ARG A 64 21.15 -2.61 2.32
CA ARG A 64 20.31 -3.15 3.40
C ARG A 64 20.40 -2.33 4.68
N ALA A 65 21.59 -1.85 5.04
CA ALA A 65 21.79 -1.01 6.23
C ALA A 65 21.18 0.40 6.09
N SER A 66 21.01 0.91 4.86
CA SER A 66 20.37 2.20 4.58
C SER A 66 18.85 2.16 4.51
N LEU A 67 18.25 0.96 4.40
CA LEU A 67 16.81 0.79 4.31
C LEU A 67 16.17 0.78 5.70
N VAL A 68 14.99 1.38 5.81
CA VAL A 68 14.16 1.32 7.03
C VAL A 68 13.80 -0.14 7.32
N ASP A 69 13.80 -0.54 8.59
CA ASP A 69 13.40 -1.89 9.00
C ASP A 69 12.02 -2.24 8.39
N PRO A 70 11.93 -3.32 7.57
CA PRO A 70 10.68 -3.75 6.98
C PRO A 70 9.55 -3.94 8.00
N LYS A 71 9.85 -4.34 9.25
CA LYS A 71 8.85 -4.47 10.32
C LYS A 71 8.21 -3.14 10.67
N LEU A 72 9.01 -2.07 10.74
CA LEU A 72 8.50 -0.72 10.99
C LEU A 72 7.66 -0.23 9.82
N GLN A 73 8.08 -0.49 8.59
CA GLN A 73 7.32 -0.12 7.40
C GLN A 73 5.98 -0.85 7.33
N ILE A 74 5.96 -2.16 7.63
CA ILE A 74 4.72 -2.96 7.71
C ILE A 74 3.79 -2.40 8.78
N ALA A 75 4.29 -2.16 9.99
CA ALA A 75 3.48 -1.64 11.09
C ALA A 75 2.88 -0.26 10.75
N ALA A 76 3.68 0.64 10.18
CA ALA A 76 3.22 1.96 9.77
C ALA A 76 2.16 1.88 8.65
N ALA A 77 2.38 1.06 7.63
CA ALA A 77 1.43 0.87 6.54
C ALA A 77 0.12 0.23 7.01
N THR A 78 0.17 -0.76 7.89
CA THR A 78 -1.02 -1.36 8.50
C THR A 78 -1.79 -0.34 9.33
N ALA A 79 -1.11 0.38 10.23
CA ALA A 79 -1.75 1.39 11.08
C ALA A 79 -2.39 2.51 10.24
N ALA A 80 -1.71 2.98 9.20
CA ALA A 80 -2.26 3.98 8.27
C ALA A 80 -3.50 3.44 7.54
N GLY A 81 -3.44 2.20 7.04
CA GLY A 81 -4.57 1.55 6.37
C GLY A 81 -5.79 1.41 7.28
N GLU A 82 -5.58 1.01 8.52
CA GLU A 82 -6.65 0.87 9.53
C GLU A 82 -7.26 2.23 9.88
N HIS A 83 -6.43 3.24 10.13
CA HIS A 83 -6.91 4.59 10.44
C HIS A 83 -7.72 5.21 9.28
N ILE A 84 -7.26 5.05 8.04
CA ILE A 84 -8.00 5.53 6.86
C ILE A 84 -9.36 4.81 6.73
N ARG A 85 -9.43 3.52 7.07
CA ARG A 85 -10.69 2.77 7.05
C ARG A 85 -11.70 3.31 8.07
N GLU A 86 -11.23 3.71 9.25
CA GLU A 86 -12.07 4.36 10.25
C GLU A 86 -12.65 5.68 9.72
N LEU A 87 -11.81 6.51 9.10
CA LEU A 87 -12.26 7.75 8.45
C LEU A 87 -13.31 7.49 7.36
N ALA A 88 -13.15 6.42 6.57
CA ALA A 88 -14.14 6.05 5.56
C ALA A 88 -15.49 5.67 6.19
N MET A 89 -15.47 5.02 7.36
CA MET A 89 -16.68 4.68 8.11
C MET A 89 -17.35 5.93 8.70
N GLU A 90 -16.58 6.85 9.26
CA GLU A 90 -17.08 8.13 9.77
C GLU A 90 -17.75 8.94 8.66
N GLU A 91 -17.14 9.01 7.47
CA GLU A 91 -17.70 9.71 6.32
C GLU A 91 -19.06 9.12 5.89
N ARG A 92 -19.19 7.79 5.88
CA ARG A 92 -20.47 7.12 5.60
C ARG A 92 -21.54 7.46 6.62
N LEU A 93 -21.19 7.49 7.90
CA LEU A 93 -22.12 7.86 8.97
C LEU A 93 -22.58 9.31 8.83
N ILE A 94 -21.68 10.23 8.49
CA ILE A 94 -22.02 11.63 8.23
C ILE A 94 -22.95 11.74 7.02
N ALA A 95 -22.61 11.10 5.91
CA ALA A 95 -23.44 11.11 4.70
C ALA A 95 -24.85 10.54 4.98
N ALA A 96 -24.95 9.45 5.74
CA ALA A 96 -26.23 8.86 6.14
C ALA A 96 -27.07 9.80 7.01
N ARG A 97 -26.45 10.49 7.97
CA ARG A 97 -27.13 11.49 8.81
C ARG A 97 -27.64 12.67 7.99
N VAL A 98 -26.83 13.17 7.05
CA VAL A 98 -27.23 14.26 6.15
C VAL A 98 -28.36 13.82 5.23
N ALA A 99 -28.33 12.60 4.70
CA ALA A 99 -29.42 12.07 3.87
C ALA A 99 -30.72 11.95 4.67
N ALA A 100 -30.67 11.44 5.91
CA ALA A 100 -31.85 11.31 6.77
C ALA A 100 -32.44 12.66 7.21
N ALA A 101 -31.61 13.69 7.39
CA ALA A 101 -32.09 15.04 7.72
C ALA A 101 -32.77 15.77 6.56
N ASN A 102 -32.52 15.33 5.32
CA ASN A 102 -33.06 15.92 4.09
C ASN A 102 -34.14 15.05 3.42
N ALA A 103 -34.57 13.97 4.08
CA ALA A 103 -35.62 13.04 3.63
C ALA A 103 -36.95 13.36 4.33
#